data_AF-A0A086LGD9-F1
#
_entry.id   AF-A0A086LGD9-F1
#
_cell.length_a   1.000
_cell.length_b   1.000
_cell.length_c   1.000
_cell.angle_alpha   90.00
_cell.angle_beta   90.00
_cell.angle_gamma   90.00
#
_symmetry.space_group_name_H-M   'P 1'
#
loop_
_entity.id
_entity.type
_entity.pdbx_description
1 polymer ?
#
loop_
_entity_poly.entity_id
_entity_poly.type
_entity_poly.pdbx_seq_one_letter_code
_entity_poly.pdbx_strand_id
1 'polypeptide(L)'
;MAAPGLPQPGSLSTLAGYPGSTYSSQNSPFFPSADRGGRMTLEEIKRDFTKHKLECPDTMWREPQPEQVQGLYSFAIESIFGLTVNDVRIEEVTGDVRSCLPSIDSLQFLSQDGRLHAKAIGNLRFIRLCQRLNRVLGLPEFSRETFASPTASGVQRFASAVCMLLRLRESLCRQFESQIQQRASLQQSLQKLSQN
;
A
#
# COMPACT_ATOMS: atom_id res chain seq x y z
N MET A 1 56.17 -37.85 43.39
CA MET A 1 55.48 -36.96 44.33
C MET A 1 54.01 -36.86 43.90
N ALA A 2 53.12 -37.53 44.62
CA ALA A 2 51.70 -37.16 44.72
C ALA A 2 51.63 -35.76 45.38
N ALA A 3 50.66 -34.89 45.13
CA ALA A 3 49.23 -35.11 45.33
C ALA A 3 48.38 -34.04 44.60
N PRO A 4 47.06 -34.25 44.51
CA PRO A 4 46.15 -33.73 43.49
C PRO A 4 45.16 -32.67 44.03
N GLY A 5 44.32 -32.12 43.15
CA GLY A 5 43.16 -31.30 43.55
C GLY A 5 42.07 -31.31 42.50
N LEU A 6 41.15 -32.28 42.60
CA LEU A 6 39.75 -32.18 42.10
C LEU A 6 38.93 -31.44 43.17
N PRO A 7 37.90 -30.64 42.81
CA PRO A 7 36.58 -31.21 42.53
C PRO A 7 35.72 -30.48 41.46
N GLN A 8 34.91 -31.23 40.71
CA GLN A 8 33.59 -30.78 40.19
C GLN A 8 32.59 -30.75 41.36
N PRO A 9 31.51 -29.92 41.41
CA PRO A 9 30.36 -29.97 40.49
C PRO A 9 29.54 -28.64 40.38
N GLY A 10 28.40 -28.63 39.65
CA GLY A 10 27.32 -27.67 39.98
C GLY A 10 26.50 -27.13 38.80
N SER A 11 25.33 -27.75 38.60
CA SER A 11 24.21 -27.26 37.81
C SER A 11 23.66 -25.93 38.33
N LEU A 12 23.38 -24.99 37.43
CA LEU A 12 22.42 -23.90 37.65
C LEU A 12 21.42 -23.91 36.49
N SER A 13 20.34 -24.66 36.68
CA SER A 13 19.09 -24.44 35.97
C SER A 13 18.36 -23.28 36.65
N THR A 14 18.09 -22.21 35.93
CA THR A 14 17.00 -21.29 36.28
C THR A 14 16.18 -21.01 35.03
N LEU A 15 14.92 -21.45 35.10
CA LEU A 15 13.84 -21.26 34.14
C LEU A 15 13.48 -19.77 34.01
N ALA A 16 13.46 -19.28 32.78
CA ALA A 16 12.45 -18.38 32.21
C ALA A 16 12.67 -18.42 30.68
N GLY A 17 11.82 -19.01 29.85
CA GLY A 17 10.36 -18.90 29.87
C GLY A 17 9.88 -17.97 28.76
N TYR A 18 10.37 -18.15 27.52
CA TYR A 18 9.69 -17.65 26.32
C TYR A 18 9.87 -18.69 25.20
N PRO A 19 8.80 -19.30 24.67
CA PRO A 19 8.93 -20.11 23.47
C PRO A 19 9.27 -19.17 22.31
N GLY A 20 10.46 -19.35 21.75
CA GLY A 20 10.77 -18.83 20.43
C GLY A 20 9.85 -19.54 19.43
N SER A 21 8.73 -18.91 19.11
CA SER A 21 7.92 -19.32 17.97
C SER A 21 8.76 -19.13 16.71
N THR A 22 9.43 -20.20 16.28
CA THR A 22 9.79 -20.38 14.89
C THR A 22 8.48 -20.40 14.11
N TYR A 23 8.05 -19.22 13.62
CA TYR A 23 7.04 -19.13 12.58
C TYR A 23 7.66 -19.68 11.30
N SER A 24 7.59 -20.99 11.14
CA SER A 24 7.55 -21.59 9.82
C SER A 24 6.33 -21.01 9.11
N SER A 25 6.58 -20.05 8.21
CA SER A 25 5.59 -19.41 7.34
C SER A 25 5.12 -20.38 6.25
N GLN A 26 4.53 -21.50 6.66
CA GLN A 26 3.75 -22.35 5.78
C GLN A 26 2.28 -22.01 5.97
N ASN A 27 1.68 -21.52 4.89
CA ASN A 27 0.25 -21.40 4.64
C ASN A 27 -0.55 -20.45 5.55
N SER A 28 -0.45 -19.15 5.27
CA SER A 28 -1.61 -18.28 5.50
C SER A 28 -2.64 -18.54 4.38
N PRO A 29 -3.92 -18.81 4.67
CA PRO A 29 -4.94 -19.05 3.65
C PRO A 29 -5.38 -17.77 2.93
N PHE A 30 -4.90 -16.60 3.35
CA PHE A 30 -5.30 -15.30 2.81
C PHE A 30 -4.34 -14.72 1.78
N PHE A 31 -3.10 -15.21 1.72
CA PHE A 31 -2.11 -14.74 0.75
C PHE A 31 -1.44 -15.95 0.09
N PRO A 32 -1.73 -16.25 -1.18
CA PRO A 32 -1.00 -17.27 -1.90
C PRO A 32 0.46 -16.84 -2.04
N SER A 33 1.35 -17.82 -1.92
CA SER A 33 2.79 -17.72 -2.17
C SER A 33 3.09 -16.87 -3.42
N ALA A 34 4.13 -16.04 -3.36
CA ALA A 34 4.52 -15.07 -4.40
C ALA A 34 4.74 -15.67 -5.80
N ASP A 35 4.81 -17.00 -5.91
CA ASP A 35 4.98 -17.74 -7.17
C ASP A 35 3.75 -18.54 -7.66
N ARG A 36 2.61 -18.48 -6.95
CA ARG A 36 1.36 -19.13 -7.39
C ARG A 36 0.13 -18.22 -7.29
N GLY A 37 0.28 -16.94 -7.67
CA GLY A 37 -0.87 -16.11 -8.01
C GLY A 37 -1.38 -16.51 -9.39
N GLY A 38 -2.62 -16.99 -9.47
CA GLY A 38 -3.32 -17.22 -10.74
C GLY A 38 -3.24 -15.96 -11.59
N ARG A 39 -2.36 -15.98 -12.59
CA ARG A 39 -2.07 -14.81 -13.42
C ARG A 39 -3.34 -14.50 -14.21
N MET A 40 -3.99 -13.38 -13.90
CA MET A 40 -5.09 -12.90 -14.73
C MET A 40 -4.58 -12.68 -16.15
N THR A 41 -5.39 -13.07 -17.14
CA THR A 41 -5.03 -12.77 -18.52
C THR A 41 -5.13 -11.27 -18.77
N LEU A 42 -4.45 -10.78 -19.81
CA LEU A 42 -4.46 -9.36 -20.14
C LEU A 42 -5.89 -8.87 -20.45
N GLU A 43 -6.70 -9.70 -21.08
CA GLU A 43 -8.09 -9.43 -21.42
C GLU A 43 -8.95 -9.29 -20.15
N GLU A 44 -8.72 -10.14 -19.14
CA GLU A 44 -9.42 -10.04 -17.86
C GLU A 44 -9.05 -8.75 -17.12
N ILE A 45 -7.77 -8.37 -17.12
CA ILE A 45 -7.28 -7.13 -16.51
C ILE A 45 -7.94 -5.93 -17.20
N LYS A 46 -7.90 -5.88 -18.53
CA LYS A 46 -8.50 -4.80 -19.31
C LYS A 46 -9.99 -4.66 -19.01
N ARG A 47 -10.74 -5.77 -18.99
CA ARG A 47 -12.17 -5.76 -18.67
C ARG A 47 -12.45 -5.22 -17.27
N ASP A 48 -11.68 -5.62 -16.27
CA ASP A 48 -11.81 -5.12 -14.91
C ASP A 48 -11.50 -3.62 -14.83
N PHE A 49 -10.44 -3.16 -15.49
CA PHE A 49 -10.09 -1.75 -15.55
C PHE A 49 -11.17 -0.90 -16.23
N THR A 50 -11.76 -1.39 -17.33
CA THR A 50 -12.91 -0.73 -17.97
C THR A 50 -14.10 -0.60 -17.03
N LYS A 51 -14.40 -1.62 -16.21
CA LYS A 51 -15.47 -1.55 -15.19
C LYS A 51 -15.21 -0.44 -14.17
N HIS A 52 -13.94 -0.18 -13.85
CA HIS A 52 -13.52 0.90 -12.96
C HIS A 52 -13.24 2.22 -13.70
N LYS A 53 -13.65 2.35 -14.97
CA LYS A 53 -13.47 3.54 -15.82
C LYS A 53 -11.99 3.94 -16.03
N LEU A 54 -11.09 2.97 -15.95
CA LEU A 54 -9.69 3.16 -16.29
C LEU A 54 -9.44 2.67 -17.72
N GLU A 55 -9.00 3.57 -18.59
CA GLU A 55 -8.56 3.24 -19.94
C GLU A 55 -7.04 3.15 -19.98
N CYS A 56 -6.52 1.99 -20.40
CA CYS A 56 -5.10 1.75 -20.54
C CYS A 56 -4.75 1.53 -22.02
N PRO A 57 -3.86 2.34 -22.61
CA PRO A 57 -3.45 2.14 -24.00
C PRO A 57 -2.75 0.80 -24.18
N ASP A 58 -2.90 0.19 -25.36
CA ASP A 58 -2.29 -1.12 -25.66
C ASP A 58 -0.77 -1.13 -25.55
N THR A 59 -0.13 0.03 -25.75
CA THR A 59 1.32 0.22 -25.62
C THR A 59 1.80 -0.04 -24.20
N MET A 60 0.99 0.25 -23.18
CA MET A 60 1.34 0.04 -21.76
C MET A 60 1.69 -1.43 -21.44
N TRP A 61 1.10 -2.37 -22.17
CA TRP A 61 1.26 -3.81 -21.91
C TRP A 61 2.42 -4.43 -22.67
N ARG A 62 2.99 -3.73 -23.66
CA ARG A 62 4.13 -4.19 -24.47
C ARG A 62 5.39 -3.41 -24.13
N GLU A 63 5.28 -2.09 -24.13
CA GLU A 63 6.36 -1.14 -23.90
C GLU A 63 5.84 -0.01 -22.98
N PRO A 64 5.73 -0.28 -21.67
CA PRO A 64 5.17 0.68 -20.73
C PRO A 64 6.02 1.94 -20.66
N GLN A 65 5.37 3.10 -20.77
CA GLN A 65 6.02 4.38 -20.51
C GLN A 65 5.91 4.76 -19.02
N PRO A 66 6.92 5.43 -18.42
CA PRO A 66 6.88 5.82 -17.02
C PRO A 66 5.60 6.58 -16.61
N GLU A 67 5.10 7.47 -17.46
CA GLU A 67 3.90 8.28 -17.22
C GLU A 67 2.65 7.40 -17.14
N GLN A 68 2.57 6.38 -17.99
CA GLN A 68 1.48 5.41 -18.01
C GLN A 68 1.47 4.59 -16.72
N VAL A 69 2.64 4.12 -16.28
CA VAL A 69 2.77 3.34 -15.04
C VAL A 69 2.49 4.21 -13.81
N GLN A 70 2.94 5.46 -13.79
CA GLN A 70 2.58 6.42 -12.73
C GLN A 70 1.07 6.67 -12.67
N GLY A 71 0.41 6.80 -13.81
CA GLY A 71 -1.05 6.92 -13.89
C GLY A 71 -1.76 5.71 -13.30
N LEU A 72 -1.27 4.50 -13.63
CA LEU A 72 -1.81 3.25 -13.09
C LEU A 72 -1.64 3.14 -11.56
N TYR A 73 -0.48 3.57 -11.02
CA TYR A 73 -0.27 3.66 -9.58
C TYR A 73 -1.18 4.70 -8.92
N SER A 74 -1.38 5.86 -9.56
CA SER A 74 -2.27 6.91 -9.06
C SER A 74 -3.72 6.41 -8.96
N PHE A 75 -4.22 5.74 -10.00
CA PHE A 75 -5.52 5.10 -9.99
C PHE A 75 -5.65 4.07 -8.85
N ALA A 76 -4.63 3.24 -8.65
CA ALA A 76 -4.66 2.21 -7.62
C ALA A 76 -4.64 2.83 -6.20
N ILE A 77 -3.87 3.89 -5.99
CA ILE A 77 -3.85 4.67 -4.74
C ILE A 77 -5.23 5.25 -4.45
N GLU A 78 -5.87 5.88 -5.44
CA GLU A 78 -7.22 6.43 -5.28
C GLU A 78 -8.24 5.32 -4.98
N SER A 79 -8.18 4.22 -5.72
CA SER A 79 -9.13 3.12 -5.58
C SER A 79 -9.01 2.34 -4.27
N ILE A 80 -7.79 2.21 -3.73
CA ILE A 80 -7.50 1.36 -2.56
C ILE A 80 -7.40 2.18 -1.28
N PHE A 81 -6.78 3.36 -1.33
CA PHE A 81 -6.60 4.22 -0.16
C PHE A 81 -7.60 5.37 -0.09
N GLY A 82 -8.37 5.64 -1.16
CA GLY A 82 -9.31 6.76 -1.20
C GLY A 82 -8.62 8.13 -1.21
N LEU A 83 -7.37 8.18 -1.69
CA LEU A 83 -6.57 9.41 -1.76
C LEU A 83 -6.43 9.85 -3.22
N THR A 84 -6.91 11.06 -3.53
CA THR A 84 -6.77 11.67 -4.85
C THR A 84 -5.37 12.24 -5.05
N VAL A 85 -5.00 12.54 -6.30
CA VAL A 85 -3.72 13.20 -6.60
C VAL A 85 -3.56 14.52 -5.84
N ASN A 86 -4.66 15.25 -5.63
CA ASN A 86 -4.66 16.51 -4.89
C ASN A 86 -4.35 16.30 -3.40
N ASP A 87 -4.81 15.19 -2.81
CA ASP A 87 -4.47 14.83 -1.43
C ASP A 87 -3.00 14.43 -1.29
N VAL A 88 -2.44 13.83 -2.35
CA VAL A 88 -1.03 13.43 -2.39
C VAL A 88 -0.09 14.62 -2.61
N ARG A 89 -0.51 15.61 -3.42
CA ARG A 89 0.32 16.76 -3.83
C ARG A 89 -0.30 18.08 -3.38
N ILE A 90 -0.74 18.13 -2.14
CA ILE A 90 -1.45 19.29 -1.58
C ILE A 90 -0.67 20.59 -1.74
N GLU A 91 0.66 20.55 -1.62
CA GLU A 91 1.54 21.72 -1.75
C GLU A 91 1.54 22.30 -3.18
N GLU A 92 1.33 21.47 -4.20
CA GLU A 92 1.18 21.92 -5.58
C GLU A 92 -0.18 22.60 -5.79
N VAL A 93 -1.21 22.18 -5.06
CA VAL A 93 -2.58 22.72 -5.13
C VAL A 93 -2.73 24.00 -4.31
N THR A 94 -2.22 24.01 -3.08
CA THR A 94 -2.31 25.17 -2.18
C THR A 94 -1.29 26.24 -2.52
N GLY A 95 -0.23 25.89 -3.27
CA GLY A 95 0.91 26.77 -3.50
C GLY A 95 1.72 27.06 -2.24
N ASP A 96 1.42 26.38 -1.12
CA ASP A 96 2.03 26.63 0.17
C ASP A 96 2.61 25.34 0.79
N VAL A 97 3.93 25.28 0.78
CA VAL A 97 4.73 24.21 1.40
C VAL A 97 4.63 24.26 2.94
N ARG A 98 4.28 25.42 3.51
CA ARG A 98 4.26 25.62 4.98
C ARG A 98 3.07 24.94 5.66
N SER A 99 1.97 24.74 4.94
CA SER A 99 0.75 24.08 5.45
C SER A 99 0.97 22.64 5.97
N CYS A 100 2.07 21.99 5.57
CA CYS A 100 2.41 20.62 5.97
C CYS A 100 3.58 20.54 6.97
N LEU A 101 4.18 21.68 7.34
CA LEU A 101 5.25 21.75 8.34
C LEU A 101 4.66 22.21 9.68
N PRO A 102 5.08 21.65 10.82
CA PRO A 102 4.75 22.23 12.11
C PRO A 102 5.20 23.70 12.12
N SER A 103 4.39 24.59 12.69
CA SER A 103 4.65 26.05 12.72
C SER A 103 5.95 26.34 13.47
N ILE A 104 7.06 26.35 12.75
CA ILE A 104 8.35 26.77 13.25
C ILE A 104 8.54 28.18 12.69
N ASP A 105 8.40 29.18 13.56
CA ASP A 105 8.43 30.62 13.26
C ASP A 105 9.74 31.13 12.61
N SER A 106 10.71 30.23 12.34
CA SER A 106 12.06 30.57 11.88
C SER A 106 12.41 30.11 10.45
N LEU A 107 11.50 29.49 9.70
CA LEU A 107 11.77 29.08 8.31
C LEU A 107 11.42 30.18 7.29
N GLN A 108 12.28 31.21 7.20
CA GLN A 108 12.24 32.26 6.16
C GLN A 108 13.00 31.89 4.87
N PHE A 109 13.28 30.61 4.59
CA PHE A 109 14.23 30.22 3.52
C PHE A 109 13.62 29.87 2.16
N LEU A 110 12.29 29.79 2.01
CA LEU A 110 11.69 29.42 0.73
C LEU A 110 11.48 30.68 -0.13
N SER A 111 12.57 31.14 -0.75
CA SER A 111 12.55 32.05 -1.90
C SER A 111 12.00 31.32 -3.14
N GLN A 112 12.14 31.90 -4.34
CA GLN A 112 11.60 31.46 -5.62
C GLN A 112 11.71 29.94 -5.96
N ASP A 113 12.54 29.18 -5.26
CA ASP A 113 12.66 27.72 -5.27
C ASP A 113 11.51 26.93 -4.61
N GLY A 114 10.58 27.61 -3.93
CA GLY A 114 9.46 26.99 -3.20
C GLY A 114 8.59 26.05 -4.05
N ARG A 115 8.43 26.33 -5.36
CA ARG A 115 7.68 25.45 -6.29
C ARG A 115 8.41 24.14 -6.60
N LEU A 116 9.73 24.17 -6.73
CA LEU A 116 10.53 22.96 -6.94
C LEU A 116 10.49 22.08 -5.68
N HIS A 117 10.53 22.70 -4.50
CA HIS A 117 10.39 22.00 -3.23
C HIS A 117 8.99 21.40 -3.05
N ALA A 118 7.92 22.14 -3.36
CA ALA A 118 6.54 21.63 -3.34
C ALA A 118 6.41 20.35 -4.19
N LYS A 119 6.90 20.41 -5.43
CA LYS A 119 6.89 19.27 -6.35
C LYS A 119 7.72 18.09 -5.83
N ALA A 120 8.89 18.36 -5.26
CA ALA A 120 9.74 17.31 -4.69
C ALA A 120 9.07 16.61 -3.48
N ILE A 121 8.38 17.38 -2.63
CA ILE A 121 7.65 16.86 -1.47
C ILE A 121 6.46 16.00 -1.93
N GLY A 122 5.65 16.51 -2.87
CA GLY A 122 4.54 15.75 -3.45
C GLY A 122 5.01 14.44 -4.10
N ASN A 123 6.11 14.48 -4.85
CA ASN A 123 6.72 13.29 -5.43
C ASN A 123 7.19 12.29 -4.36
N LEU A 124 7.81 12.77 -3.27
CA LEU A 124 8.24 11.89 -2.19
C LEU A 124 7.06 11.22 -1.50
N ARG A 125 5.96 11.96 -1.28
CA ARG A 125 4.72 11.42 -0.72
C ARG A 125 4.13 10.35 -1.64
N PHE A 126 4.08 10.62 -2.94
CA PHE A 126 3.62 9.67 -3.94
C PHE A 126 4.46 8.38 -3.94
N ILE A 127 5.79 8.47 -3.90
CA ILE A 127 6.68 7.29 -3.85
C ILE A 127 6.43 6.47 -2.58
N ARG A 128 6.25 7.11 -1.42
CA ARG A 128 5.92 6.40 -0.16
C ARG A 128 4.57 5.69 -0.24
N LEU A 129 3.60 6.27 -0.93
CA LEU A 129 2.31 5.61 -1.19
C LEU A 129 2.47 4.43 -2.14
N CYS A 130 3.33 4.52 -3.16
CA CYS A 130 3.64 3.39 -4.04
C CYS A 130 4.28 2.22 -3.28
N GLN A 131 5.23 2.52 -2.37
CA GLN A 131 5.84 1.53 -1.46
C GLN A 131 4.79 0.84 -0.58
N ARG A 132 3.94 1.64 0.08
CA ARG A 132 2.85 1.12 0.90
C ARG A 132 1.87 0.27 0.07
N LEU A 133 1.54 0.72 -1.13
CA LEU A 133 0.65 0.00 -2.04
C LEU A 133 1.23 -1.36 -2.43
N ASN A 134 2.49 -1.42 -2.86
CA ASN A 134 3.14 -2.70 -3.18
C ASN A 134 3.09 -3.66 -1.99
N ARG A 135 3.34 -3.17 -0.77
CA ARG A 135 3.25 -3.99 0.45
C ARG A 135 1.82 -4.51 0.68
N VAL A 136 0.79 -3.68 0.51
CA VAL A 136 -0.62 -4.10 0.63
C VAL A 136 -0.99 -5.15 -0.43
N LEU A 137 -0.45 -5.02 -1.64
CA LEU A 137 -0.68 -5.93 -2.75
C LEU A 137 0.18 -7.21 -2.69
N GLY A 138 1.08 -7.34 -1.70
CA GLY A 138 2.02 -8.46 -1.62
C GLY A 138 3.04 -8.51 -2.76
N LEU A 139 3.35 -7.37 -3.37
CA LEU A 139 4.32 -7.23 -4.44
C LEU A 139 5.73 -6.93 -3.90
N PRO A 140 6.79 -7.13 -4.71
CA PRO A 140 8.13 -6.71 -4.35
C PRO A 140 8.19 -5.24 -3.92
N GLU A 141 9.15 -4.92 -3.05
CA GLU A 141 9.34 -3.56 -2.55
C GLU A 141 9.48 -2.57 -3.71
N PHE A 142 8.74 -1.47 -3.65
CA PHE A 142 8.74 -0.48 -4.71
C PHE A 142 10.08 0.28 -4.72
N SER A 143 10.76 0.28 -5.87
CA SER A 143 11.99 1.02 -6.11
C SER A 143 11.79 2.10 -7.17
N ARG A 144 12.65 3.12 -7.19
CA ARG A 144 12.62 4.16 -8.24
C ARG A 144 12.82 3.59 -9.64
N GLU A 145 13.53 2.46 -9.76
CA GLU A 145 13.73 1.74 -11.03
C GLU A 145 12.41 1.24 -11.62
N THR A 146 11.39 1.00 -10.79
CA THR A 146 10.05 0.61 -11.24
C THR A 146 9.45 1.64 -12.20
N PHE A 147 9.81 2.92 -12.04
CA PHE A 147 9.43 3.99 -12.98
C PHE A 147 10.53 4.34 -13.97
N ALA A 148 11.81 4.18 -13.64
CA ALA A 148 12.90 4.50 -14.56
C ALA A 148 12.98 3.51 -15.74
N SER A 149 12.64 2.25 -15.51
CA SER A 149 12.68 1.17 -16.49
C SER A 149 11.52 0.19 -16.27
N PRO A 150 10.26 0.63 -16.48
CA PRO A 150 9.11 -0.25 -16.31
C PRO A 150 9.16 -1.42 -17.29
N THR A 151 8.79 -2.61 -16.82
CA THR A 151 8.72 -3.82 -17.65
C THR A 151 7.28 -4.25 -17.83
N ALA A 152 6.93 -4.75 -19.02
CA ALA A 152 5.58 -5.27 -19.31
C ALA A 152 5.13 -6.33 -18.29
N SER A 153 6.03 -7.25 -17.92
CA SER A 153 5.75 -8.28 -16.92
C SER A 153 5.50 -7.71 -15.52
N GLY A 154 6.25 -6.67 -15.13
CA GLY A 154 6.05 -5.96 -13.87
C GLY A 154 4.70 -5.24 -13.84
N VAL A 155 4.34 -4.54 -14.91
CA VAL A 155 3.06 -3.85 -15.05
C VAL A 155 1.89 -4.84 -15.01
N GLN A 156 1.98 -5.96 -15.73
CA GLN A 156 0.94 -6.98 -15.70
C GLN A 156 0.79 -7.61 -14.31
N ARG A 157 1.90 -7.88 -13.61
CA ARG A 157 1.86 -8.40 -12.23
C ARG A 157 1.19 -7.41 -11.28
N PHE A 158 1.55 -6.13 -11.38
CA PHE A 158 0.95 -5.07 -10.59
C PHE A 158 -0.56 -4.95 -10.87
N ALA A 159 -0.94 -4.86 -12.14
CA ALA A 159 -2.34 -4.74 -12.57
C ALA A 159 -3.19 -5.93 -12.10
N SER A 160 -2.67 -7.15 -12.24
CA SER A 160 -3.34 -8.36 -11.74
C SER A 160 -3.55 -8.31 -10.23
N ALA A 161 -2.57 -7.87 -9.45
CA ALA A 161 -2.71 -7.75 -7.99
C ALA A 161 -3.78 -6.71 -7.60
N VAL A 162 -3.81 -5.57 -8.30
CA VAL A 162 -4.84 -4.54 -8.12
C VAL A 162 -6.23 -5.11 -8.42
N CYS A 163 -6.42 -5.76 -9.56
CA CYS A 163 -7.71 -6.38 -9.92
C CYS A 163 -8.17 -7.40 -8.88
N MET A 164 -7.27 -8.28 -8.42
CA MET A 164 -7.59 -9.26 -7.38
C MET A 164 -8.06 -8.61 -6.08
N LEU A 165 -7.38 -7.55 -5.64
CA LEU A 165 -7.77 -6.83 -4.43
C LEU A 165 -9.13 -6.12 -4.60
N LEU A 166 -9.38 -5.51 -5.76
CA LEU A 166 -10.66 -4.87 -6.05
C LEU A 166 -11.81 -5.88 -6.06
N ARG A 167 -11.61 -7.05 -6.69
CA ARG A 167 -12.59 -8.16 -6.64
C ARG A 167 -12.84 -8.65 -5.22
N LEU A 168 -11.78 -8.81 -4.43
CA LEU A 168 -11.91 -9.19 -3.02
C LEU A 168 -12.72 -8.14 -2.25
N ARG A 169 -12.41 -6.85 -2.45
CA ARG A 169 -13.16 -5.74 -1.83
C ARG A 169 -14.64 -5.82 -2.17
N GLU A 170 -14.98 -6.00 -3.44
CA GLU A 170 -16.38 -6.14 -3.87
C GLU A 170 -17.07 -7.35 -3.23
N SER A 171 -16.40 -8.50 -3.17
CA SER A 171 -16.92 -9.70 -2.52
C SER A 171 -17.20 -9.45 -1.04
N LEU A 172 -16.27 -8.83 -0.33
CA LEU A 172 -16.43 -8.49 1.09
C LEU A 172 -17.57 -7.48 1.28
N CYS A 173 -17.66 -6.45 0.44
CA CYS A 173 -18.77 -5.49 0.50
C CYS A 173 -20.14 -6.17 0.35
N ARG A 174 -20.27 -7.13 -0.58
CA ARG A 174 -21.50 -7.91 -0.76
C ARG A 174 -21.79 -8.79 0.45
N GLN A 175 -20.78 -9.45 1.02
CA GLN A 175 -20.96 -10.28 2.22
C GLN A 175 -21.45 -9.47 3.42
N PHE A 176 -20.96 -8.24 3.58
CA PHE A 176 -21.31 -7.36 4.69
C PHE A 176 -22.47 -6.39 4.38
N GLU A 177 -23.12 -6.51 3.22
CA GLU A 177 -24.13 -5.55 2.75
C GLU A 177 -25.30 -5.40 3.74
N SER A 178 -25.82 -6.52 4.26
CA SER A 178 -26.90 -6.51 5.25
C SER A 178 -26.52 -5.76 6.53
N GLN A 179 -25.29 -5.95 7.03
CA GLN A 179 -24.80 -5.25 8.22
C GLN A 179 -24.62 -3.75 7.98
N ILE A 180 -24.15 -3.38 6.78
CA ILE A 180 -24.01 -1.99 6.36
C ILE A 180 -25.39 -1.31 6.30
N GLN A 181 -26.39 -1.97 5.72
CA GLN A 181 -27.77 -1.46 5.65
C GLN A 181 -28.39 -1.31 7.04
N GLN A 182 -28.19 -2.29 7.93
CA GLN A 182 -28.68 -2.21 9.31
C GLN A 182 -28.04 -1.04 10.07
N ARG A 183 -26.72 -0.82 9.90
CA ARG A 183 -26.04 0.33 10.52
C ARG A 183 -26.61 1.65 10.00
N ALA A 184 -26.84 1.76 8.70
CA ALA A 184 -27.39 2.97 8.09
C ALA A 184 -28.81 3.29 8.60
N SER A 185 -29.67 2.27 8.74
CA SER A 185 -31.03 2.47 9.26
C SER A 185 -31.03 2.88 10.74
N LEU A 186 -30.15 2.30 11.55
CA LEU A 186 -29.98 2.70 12.96
C LEU A 186 -29.50 4.15 13.08
N GLN A 187 -28.55 4.58 12.24
CA GLN A 187 -28.09 5.97 12.22
C GLN A 187 -29.19 6.95 11.84
N GLN A 188 -30.04 6.61 10.86
CA GLN A 188 -31.20 7.44 10.50
C GLN A 188 -32.21 7.52 11.64
N SER A 189 -32.48 6.41 12.32
CA SER A 189 -33.39 6.40 13.48
C SER A 189 -32.86 7.27 14.63
N LEU A 190 -31.55 7.22 14.90
CA LEU A 190 -30.91 8.09 15.90
C LEU A 190 -31.03 9.57 15.53
N GLN A 191 -30.83 9.93 14.25
CA GLN A 191 -30.99 11.33 13.80
C GLN A 191 -32.43 11.82 13.93
N LYS A 192 -33.43 10.98 13.63
CA LYS A 192 -34.84 11.33 13.82
C LYS A 192 -35.19 11.54 15.29
N LEU A 193 -34.64 10.71 16.17
CA LEU A 193 -34.83 10.84 17.61
C LEU A 193 -34.14 12.09 18.19
N SER A 194 -33.01 12.53 17.64
CA SER A 194 -32.34 13.74 18.11
C SER A 194 -32.98 15.05 17.64
N GLN A 195 -33.91 14.99 16.69
CA GLN A 195 -34.64 16.15 16.15
C GLN A 195 -35.99 16.36 16.84
N ASN A 196 -36.44 15.40 17.65
CA ASN A 196 -37.62 15.48 18.51
C ASN A 196 -37.22 15.81 19.94
#